data_AF-A0A1R3UIV3-F1
#
_entry.id   AF-A0A1R3UIV3-F1
#
_cell.length_a   1.000
_cell.length_b   1.000
_cell.length_c   1.000
_cell.angle_alpha   90.00
_cell.angle_beta   90.00
_cell.angle_gamma   90.00
#
_symmetry.space_group_name_H-M   'P 1'
#
loop_
_entity.id
_entity.type
_entity.pdbx_description
1 polymer ?
#
loop_
_entity_poly.entity_id
_entity_poly.type
_entity_poly.pdbx_seq_one_letter_code
_entity_poly.pdbx_strand_id
1 'polypeptide(L)'
;MSLESETVERARRAAEREGIPLSRWLNKAARQAADLEEGRIALEEHFAAFGPPSLEAEAQAERVIEETGIGRPIPSGRAQANQAALSHLDRLDEETDT
;
A
#
# COMPACT_ATOMS: atom_id res chain seq x y z
N MET A 1 -27.45 7.73 4.02
CA MET A 1 -26.58 7.91 2.85
C MET A 1 -26.60 6.62 2.06
N SER A 2 -26.93 6.65 0.77
CA SER A 2 -26.99 5.43 -0.06
C SER A 2 -25.80 5.43 -1.01
N LEU A 3 -25.10 4.29 -1.11
CA LEU A 3 -24.08 4.10 -2.13
C LEU A 3 -24.76 3.77 -3.46
N GLU A 4 -24.15 4.22 -4.56
CA GLU A 4 -24.57 3.80 -5.90
C GLU A 4 -24.39 2.28 -6.05
N SER A 5 -25.31 1.64 -6.77
CA SER A 5 -25.30 0.18 -6.97
C SER A 5 -23.97 -0.31 -7.55
N GLU A 6 -23.40 0.41 -8.51
CA GLU A 6 -22.09 0.10 -9.08
C GLU A 6 -20.97 0.12 -8.01
N THR A 7 -21.00 1.11 -7.12
CA THR A 7 -20.01 1.23 -6.02
C THR A 7 -20.12 0.04 -5.06
N VAL A 8 -21.34 -0.40 -4.73
CA VAL A 8 -21.56 -1.57 -3.88
C VAL A 8 -21.02 -2.85 -4.53
N GLU A 9 -21.26 -3.06 -5.82
CA GLU A 9 -20.77 -4.25 -6.53
C GLU A 9 -19.24 -4.24 -6.66
N ARG A 10 -18.62 -3.08 -6.85
CA ARG A 10 -17.15 -2.95 -6.83
C ARG A 10 -16.57 -3.26 -5.46
N ALA A 11 -17.18 -2.73 -4.39
CA ALA A 11 -16.76 -3.00 -3.02
C ALA A 11 -16.92 -4.49 -2.66
N ARG A 12 -17.99 -5.15 -3.13
CA ARG A 12 -18.21 -6.58 -2.92
C ARG A 12 -17.09 -7.41 -3.56
N ARG A 13 -16.76 -7.16 -4.84
CA ARG A 13 -15.65 -7.85 -5.52
C ARG A 13 -14.31 -7.66 -4.82
N ALA A 14 -14.04 -6.46 -4.30
CA ALA A 14 -12.82 -6.19 -3.55
C ALA A 14 -12.78 -6.95 -2.21
N ALA A 15 -13.90 -6.97 -1.48
CA ALA A 15 -14.03 -7.71 -0.23
C ALA A 15 -13.86 -9.23 -0.44
N GLU A 16 -14.45 -9.78 -1.50
CA GLU A 16 -14.29 -11.19 -1.91
C GLU A 16 -12.82 -11.52 -2.24
N ARG A 17 -12.14 -10.66 -2.99
CA ARG A 17 -10.70 -10.82 -3.30
C ARG A 17 -9.82 -10.82 -2.06
N GLU A 18 -10.19 -10.05 -1.04
CA GLU A 18 -9.48 -9.99 0.24
C GLU A 18 -9.94 -11.05 1.25
N GLY A 19 -10.98 -11.84 0.92
CA GLY A 19 -11.53 -12.87 1.82
C GLY A 19 -12.18 -12.31 3.09
N ILE A 20 -12.72 -11.09 3.06
CA ILE A 20 -13.33 -10.43 4.23
C ILE A 20 -14.78 -10.01 3.98
N PRO A 21 -15.62 -9.86 5.03
CA PRO A 21 -16.99 -9.37 4.87
C PRO A 21 -17.04 -7.95 4.28
N LEU A 22 -18.05 -7.68 3.43
CA LEU A 22 -18.24 -6.37 2.78
C LEU A 22 -18.25 -5.20 3.78
N SER A 23 -18.94 -5.34 4.92
CA SER A 23 -18.98 -4.29 5.95
C SER A 23 -17.60 -3.99 6.53
N ARG A 24 -16.77 -5.02 6.75
CA ARG A 24 -15.38 -4.87 7.22
C ARG A 24 -14.51 -4.19 6.17
N TRP A 25 -14.67 -4.58 4.91
CA TRP A 25 -13.96 -3.95 3.80
C TRP A 25 -14.34 -2.47 3.65
N LEU A 26 -15.64 -2.14 3.71
CA LEU A 26 -16.13 -0.75 3.66
C LEU A 26 -15.62 0.08 4.83
N ASN A 27 -15.60 -0.47 6.04
CA ASN A 27 -15.04 0.22 7.21
C ASN A 27 -13.53 0.50 7.01
N LYS A 28 -12.77 -0.51 6.57
CA LYS A 28 -11.34 -0.35 6.23
C LYS A 28 -11.13 0.73 5.18
N ALA A 29 -11.92 0.71 4.10
CA ALA A 29 -11.82 1.70 3.02
C ALA A 29 -12.17 3.11 3.49
N ALA A 30 -13.23 3.25 4.29
CA ALA A 30 -13.63 4.54 4.86
C ALA A 30 -12.56 5.11 5.78
N ARG A 31 -11.95 4.27 6.63
CA ARG A 31 -10.82 4.70 7.48
C ARG A 31 -9.63 5.14 6.65
N GLN A 32 -9.22 4.36 5.64
CA GLN A 32 -8.12 4.73 4.75
C GLN A 32 -8.38 6.06 4.03
N ALA A 33 -9.62 6.29 3.58
CA ALA A 33 -9.99 7.55 2.96
C ALA A 33 -9.91 8.73 3.95
N ALA A 34 -10.35 8.53 5.20
CA ALA A 34 -10.24 9.53 6.26
C ALA A 34 -8.76 9.84 6.58
N ASP A 35 -7.92 8.81 6.77
CA ASP A 35 -6.49 8.99 7.06
C ASP A 35 -5.79 9.78 5.93
N LEU A 36 -6.13 9.51 4.67
CA LEU A 36 -5.59 10.26 3.52
C LEU A 36 -6.02 11.72 3.51
N GLU A 37 -7.28 11.99 3.87
CA GLU A 37 -7.80 13.35 3.91
C GLU A 37 -7.20 14.16 5.07
N GLU A 38 -7.06 13.55 6.25
CA GLU A 38 -6.32 14.14 7.37
C GLU A 38 -4.87 14.47 6.98
N GLY A 39 -4.21 13.55 6.25
CA GLY A 39 -2.88 13.77 5.72
C GLY A 39 -2.79 14.96 4.75
N ARG A 40 -3.80 15.13 3.88
CA ARG A 40 -3.86 16.29 2.97
C ARG A 40 -4.02 17.60 3.73
N ILE A 41 -4.94 17.64 4.69
CA ILE A 41 -5.17 18.83 5.52
C ILE A 41 -3.88 19.20 6.26
N ALA A 42 -3.22 18.23 6.90
CA ALA A 42 -1.97 18.47 7.61
C ALA A 42 -0.86 19.00 6.68
N LEU A 43 -0.80 18.53 5.43
CA LEU A 43 0.15 19.00 4.44
C LEU A 43 -0.16 20.44 4.00
N GLU A 44 -1.43 20.76 3.76
CA GLU A 44 -1.89 22.11 3.45
C GLU A 44 -1.56 23.09 4.58
N GLU A 45 -1.82 22.71 5.83
CA GLU A 45 -1.45 23.49 7.01
C GLU A 45 0.07 23.70 7.12
N HIS A 46 0.85 22.66 6.87
CA HIS A 46 2.31 22.74 6.87
C HIS A 46 2.81 23.71 5.80
N PHE A 47 2.31 23.61 4.56
CA PHE A 47 2.72 24.52 3.48
C PHE A 47 2.23 25.94 3.68
N ALA A 48 1.08 26.15 4.33
CA ALA A 48 0.63 27.47 4.72
C ALA A 48 1.58 28.10 5.77
N ALA A 49 2.10 27.29 6.71
CA ALA A 49 2.98 27.77 7.78
C ALA A 49 4.45 27.95 7.34
N PHE A 50 4.97 27.07 6.49
CA PHE A 50 6.40 26.98 6.19
C PHE A 50 6.74 27.17 4.70
N GLY A 51 5.72 27.29 3.83
CA GLY A 51 5.88 27.27 2.38
C GLY A 51 5.96 25.85 1.82
N PRO A 52 5.80 25.69 0.49
CA PRO A 52 6.03 24.42 -0.18
C PRO A 52 7.52 24.04 -0.18
N PRO A 53 7.86 22.76 -0.46
CA PRO A 53 9.24 22.34 -0.66
C PRO A 53 9.91 23.14 -1.77
N SER A 54 11.22 23.36 -1.67
CA SER A 54 11.99 23.95 -2.77
C SER A 54 12.21 22.94 -3.90
N LEU A 55 12.41 23.43 -5.12
CA LEU A 55 12.76 22.58 -6.27
C LEU A 55 14.01 21.72 -6.03
N GLU A 56 14.96 22.25 -5.24
CA GLU A 56 16.17 21.50 -4.86
C GLU A 56 15.84 20.34 -3.90
N ALA A 57 14.96 20.58 -2.92
CA ALA A 57 14.50 19.56 -1.99
C ALA A 57 13.69 18.47 -2.71
N GLU A 58 12.83 18.85 -3.66
CA GLU A 58 12.09 17.91 -4.51
C GLU A 58 13.04 17.06 -5.36
N ALA A 59 14.02 17.69 -6.03
CA ALA A 59 15.01 16.97 -6.82
C ALA A 59 15.86 16.02 -5.97
N GLN A 60 16.16 16.38 -4.72
CA GLN A 60 16.86 15.48 -3.79
C GLN A 60 15.98 14.31 -3.36
N ALA A 61 14.70 14.54 -3.08
CA ALA A 61 13.76 13.48 -2.71
C ALA A 61 13.61 12.47 -3.86
N GLU A 62 13.47 12.94 -5.10
CA GLU A 62 13.39 12.08 -6.28
C GLU A 62 14.65 11.20 -6.42
N ARG A 63 15.84 11.78 -6.30
CA ARG A 63 17.11 11.02 -6.33
C ARG A 63 17.15 9.93 -5.27
N VAL A 64 16.74 10.23 -4.04
CA VAL A 64 16.73 9.23 -2.95
C VAL A 64 15.75 8.10 -3.24
N ILE A 65 14.56 8.41 -3.77
CA ILE A 65 13.57 7.39 -4.16
C ILE A 65 14.14 6.49 -5.26
N GLU A 66 14.82 7.07 -6.25
CA GLU A 66 15.46 6.32 -7.33
C GLU A 66 16.61 5.42 -6.84
N GLU A 67 17.48 5.95 -6.00
CA GLU A 67 18.65 5.24 -5.45
C GLU A 67 18.23 4.09 -4.54
N THR A 68 17.22 4.30 -3.70
CA THR A 68 16.71 3.28 -2.77
C THR A 68 15.84 2.24 -3.47
N GLY A 69 15.31 2.56 -4.66
CA GLY A 69 14.38 1.71 -5.40
C GLY A 69 13.02 1.56 -4.72
N ILE A 70 12.70 2.41 -3.74
CA ILE A 70 11.41 2.40 -3.02
C ILE A 70 10.28 2.63 -4.03
N GLY A 71 9.23 1.81 -3.93
CA GLY A 71 8.06 1.91 -4.82
C GLY A 71 8.24 1.32 -6.22
N ARG A 72 9.45 0.83 -6.59
CA ARG A 72 9.65 0.14 -7.87
C ARG A 72 9.07 -1.28 -7.84
N PRO A 73 8.41 -1.75 -8.91
CA PRO A 73 7.96 -3.13 -9.02
C PRO A 73 9.13 -4.11 -8.90
N ILE A 74 8.98 -5.16 -8.09
CA ILE A 74 9.98 -6.22 -8.00
C ILE A 74 9.98 -6.99 -9.33
N PRO A 75 11.14 -7.15 -10.02
CA PRO A 75 11.21 -7.93 -11.26
C PRO A 75 10.68 -9.35 -11.06
N SER A 76 9.88 -9.86 -12.01
CA SER A 76 9.21 -11.16 -11.91
C SER A 76 10.16 -12.33 -11.64
N GLY A 77 11.34 -12.33 -12.26
CA GLY A 77 12.37 -13.34 -12.00
C GLY A 77 12.90 -13.34 -10.57
N ARG A 78 13.03 -12.16 -9.94
CA ARG A 78 13.45 -12.03 -8.55
C ARG A 78 12.33 -12.45 -7.59
N ALA A 79 11.08 -12.13 -7.92
CA ALA A 79 9.93 -12.59 -7.15
C ALA A 79 9.81 -14.13 -7.15
N GLN A 80 10.00 -14.77 -8.31
CA GLN A 80 10.01 -16.25 -8.42
C GLN A 80 11.16 -16.88 -7.64
N ALA A 81 12.38 -16.32 -7.75
CA ALA A 81 13.52 -16.81 -6.99
C ALA A 81 13.31 -16.71 -5.48
N ASN A 82 12.76 -15.59 -5.01
CA ASN A 82 12.41 -15.41 -3.60
C ASN A 82 11.36 -16.42 -3.15
N GLN A 83 10.33 -16.66 -3.95
CA GLN A 83 9.29 -17.66 -3.64
C GLN A 83 9.88 -19.07 -3.54
N ALA A 84 10.75 -19.46 -4.48
CA ALA A 84 11.43 -20.75 -4.44
C ALA A 84 12.33 -20.90 -3.21
N ALA A 85 13.04 -19.83 -2.82
CA ALA A 85 13.86 -19.81 -1.61
C ALA A 85 13.01 -19.97 -0.35
N LEU A 86 11.87 -19.28 -0.25
CA LEU A 86 10.95 -19.42 0.88
C LEU A 86 10.42 -20.85 0.99
N SER A 87 9.94 -21.44 -0.12
CA SER A 87 9.46 -22.83 -0.12
C SER A 87 10.56 -23.86 0.22
N HIS A 88 11.83 -23.53 0.00
CA HIS A 88 12.93 -24.38 0.43
C HIS A 88 13.14 -24.29 1.95
N LEU A 89 13.10 -23.09 2.51
CA LEU A 89 13.24 -22.87 3.94
C LEU A 89 12.09 -23.52 4.73
N ASP A 90 10.84 -23.40 4.25
CA ASP A 90 9.69 -24.03 4.90
C ASP A 90 9.86 -25.55 5.02
N ARG A 91 10.37 -26.20 3.96
CA ARG A 91 10.65 -27.65 3.98
C ARG A 91 11.76 -28.02 4.94
N LEU A 92 12.80 -27.19 5.05
CA LEU A 92 13.88 -27.45 6.00
C LEU A 92 13.35 -27.36 7.44
N ASP A 93 12.47 -26.41 7.73
CA ASP A 93 11.85 -26.25 9.04
C ASP A 93 11.04 -27.51 9.42
N GLU A 94 10.23 -28.02 8.48
CA GLU A 94 9.46 -29.27 8.63
C GLU A 94 10.33 -30.51 8.90
N GLU A 95 11.54 -30.57 8.33
CA GLU A 95 12.47 -31.69 8.50
C GLU A 95 13.20 -31.65 9.86
N THR A 96 13.45 -30.45 10.42
CA THR A 96 14.10 -30.28 11.73
C THR A 96 13.21 -30.54 12.95
N ASP A 97 11.89 -30.54 12.77
CA ASP A 97 10.89 -30.81 13.83
C ASP A 97 10.54 -32.31 13.99
N THR A 98 11.32 -33.21 13.37
CA THR A 98 11.20 -34.69 13.45
C THR A 98 12.39 -35.34 14.13
#